data_AF-A0A541CB72-F1
#
_entry.id   AF-A0A541CB72-F1
#
_cell.length_a   1.000
_cell.length_b   1.000
_cell.length_c   1.000
_cell.angle_alpha   90.00
_cell.angle_beta   90.00
_cell.angle_gamma   90.00
#
_symmetry.space_group_name_H-M   'P 1'
#
loop_
_entity.id
_entity.type
_entity.pdbx_description
1 polymer ?
#
loop_
_entity_poly.entity_id
_entity_poly.type
_entity_poly.pdbx_seq_one_letter_code
_entity_poly.pdbx_strand_id
1 'polypeptide(L)' 'MSLLREVLAELLGMVAADAHLSAAALTVVGASAAVIDLAGAAPWLGGGLLALGCPAVLVASVWRGARRALRAAR' A
#
# COMPACT_ATOMS: atom_id res chain seq x y z
N MET A 1 -27.79 -12.85 1.08
CA MET A 1 -29.22 -12.79 0.75
C MET A 1 -29.94 -11.65 1.50
N SER A 2 -29.29 -10.49 1.54
CA SER A 2 -29.93 -9.18 1.44
C SER A 2 -28.92 -8.36 0.64
N LEU A 3 -29.38 -7.57 -0.34
CA LEU A 3 -28.50 -6.74 -1.18
C LEU A 3 -27.54 -5.90 -0.31
N LEU A 4 -28.04 -5.43 0.83
CA LEU A 4 -27.29 -4.76 1.90
C LEU A 4 -26.07 -5.53 2.39
N ARG A 5 -26.18 -6.84 2.60
CA ARG A 5 -25.06 -7.68 3.08
C ARG A 5 -23.98 -7.85 2.00
N GLU A 6 -24.38 -7.95 0.74
CA GLU A 6 -23.46 -8.05 -0.40
C GLU A 6 -22.65 -6.76 -0.51
N VAL A 7 -23.34 -5.62 -0.56
CA VAL A 7 -22.72 -4.28 -0.67
C VAL A 7 -21.81 -3.99 0.52
N LEU A 8 -22.22 -4.36 1.74
CA LEU A 8 -21.39 -4.16 2.93
C LEU A 8 -20.12 -5.03 2.90
N ALA A 9 -20.22 -6.28 2.43
CA ALA A 9 -19.05 -7.15 2.27
C ALA A 9 -18.08 -6.60 1.21
N GLU A 10 -18.60 -6.03 0.13
CA GLU A 10 -17.81 -5.45 -0.95
C GLU A 10 -17.12 -4.14 -0.52
N LEU A 11 -17.83 -3.27 0.20
CA LEU A 11 -17.27 -2.08 0.84
C LEU A 11 -16.15 -2.43 1.82
N LEU A 12 -16.38 -3.42 2.68
CA LEU A 12 -15.37 -3.89 3.64
C LEU A 12 -14.16 -4.52 2.93
N GLY A 13 -14.38 -5.21 1.81
CA GLY A 13 -13.31 -5.72 0.95
C GLY A 13 -12.44 -4.62 0.36
N MET A 14 -13.06 -3.54 -0.14
CA MET A 14 -12.36 -2.38 -0.67
C MET A 14 -11.57 -1.64 0.41
N VAL A 15 -12.18 -1.43 1.58
CA VAL A 15 -11.53 -0.78 2.74
C VAL A 15 -10.37 -1.61 3.28
N ALA A 16 -10.50 -2.94 3.35
CA ALA A 16 -9.41 -3.81 3.80
C ALA A 16 -8.22 -3.80 2.83
N ALA A 17 -8.49 -3.74 1.52
CA ALA A 17 -7.45 -3.58 0.51
C ALA A 17 -6.73 -2.22 0.65
N ASP A 18 -7.49 -1.15 0.90
CA ASP A 18 -6.98 0.20 1.08
C ASP A 18 -6.22 0.38 2.40
N ALA A 19 -6.62 -0.34 3.46
CA ALA A 19 -5.93 -0.39 4.74
C ALA A 19 -4.53 -1.00 4.59
N HIS A 20 -4.38 -2.07 3.81
CA HIS A 20 -3.06 -2.65 3.53
C HIS A 20 -2.19 -1.68 2.72
N LEU A 21 -2.76 -0.97 1.74
CA LEU A 21 -2.03 0.03 0.97
C LEU A 21 -1.56 1.18 1.86
N SER A 22 -2.44 1.69 2.73
CA SER A 22 -2.15 2.73 3.70
C SER A 22 -1.07 2.30 4.69
N ALA A 23 -1.14 1.07 5.21
CA ALA A 23 -0.10 0.51 6.07
C ALA A 23 1.25 0.44 5.35
N ALA A 24 1.28 0.01 4.09
CA ALA A 24 2.51 -0.04 3.31
C ALA A 24 3.07 1.36 2.97
N ALA A 25 2.22 2.36 2.79
CA ALA A 25 2.67 3.75 2.63
C ALA A 25 3.25 4.28 3.96
N LEU A 26 2.59 4.03 5.09
CA LEU A 26 3.06 4.41 6.41
C LEU A 26 4.40 3.75 6.77
N THR A 27 4.63 2.51 6.36
CA THR A 27 5.94 1.86 6.58
C THR A 27 7.05 2.53 5.77
N VAL A 28 6.79 2.95 4.53
CA VAL A 28 7.77 3.71 3.73
C VAL A 28 8.06 5.06 4.36
N VAL A 29 7.01 5.77 4.82
CA VAL A 29 7.17 7.05 5.51
C VAL A 29 7.95 6.89 6.81
N GLY A 30 7.60 5.90 7.64
CA GLY A 30 8.30 5.60 8.88
C GLY A 30 9.77 5.20 8.63
N ALA A 31 10.05 4.42 7.58
CA ALA A 31 11.41 4.09 7.19
C ALA A 31 12.20 5.33 6.75
N SER A 32 11.59 6.25 6.00
CA SER A 32 12.22 7.52 5.65
C SER A 32 12.53 8.37 6.88
N ALA A 33 11.58 8.49 7.82
CA ALA A 33 11.79 9.19 9.07
C ALA A 33 12.93 8.55 9.88
N ALA A 34 12.98 7.22 9.98
CA ALA A 34 14.07 6.51 10.62
C ALA A 34 15.43 6.77 9.96
N VAL A 35 15.49 6.81 8.63
CA VAL A 35 16.72 7.12 7.89
C VAL A 35 17.21 8.55 8.20
N ILE A 36 16.31 9.52 8.30
CA ILE A 36 16.68 10.92 8.56
C ILE A 36 17.01 11.11 10.05
N ASP A 37 16.08 10.77 10.94
CA ASP A 37 16.12 11.16 12.34
C ASP A 37 16.93 10.19 13.22
N LEU A 38 16.93 8.88 12.90
CA LEU A 38 17.64 7.87 13.69
C LEU A 38 19.04 7.58 13.13
N ALA A 39 19.21 7.58 11.80
CA ALA A 39 20.51 7.31 11.18
C ALA A 39 21.32 8.58 10.88
N GLY A 40 20.75 9.78 11.09
CA GLY A 40 21.40 11.05 10.81
C GLY A 40 21.76 11.23 9.32
N ALA A 41 21.10 10.48 8.44
CA ALA A 41 21.37 10.53 7.02
C ALA A 41 20.90 11.87 6.43
N ALA A 42 21.53 12.27 5.33
CA ALA A 42 21.17 13.52 4.70
C ALA A 42 19.70 13.51 4.19
N PRO A 43 18.94 14.61 4.32
CA PRO A 43 17.49 14.63 4.03
C PRO A 43 17.10 14.18 2.62
N TRP A 44 17.98 14.37 1.64
CA TRP A 44 17.76 13.94 0.26
C TRP A 44 17.69 12.42 0.10
N LEU A 45 18.33 11.64 0.99
CA LEU A 45 18.22 10.18 1.00
C LEU A 45 16.83 9.73 1.45
N GLY A 46 16.28 10.33 2.51
CA GLY A 46 14.92 10.07 2.94
C GLY A 46 13.90 10.52 1.87
N GLY A 47 14.10 11.71 1.29
CA GLY A 47 13.31 12.18 0.15
C GLY A 47 13.34 11.22 -1.04
N GLY A 48 14.52 10.70 -1.40
CA GLY A 48 14.68 9.68 -2.45
C GLY A 48 13.96 8.37 -2.12
N LEU A 49 14.03 7.93 -0.86
CA LEU A 49 13.32 6.74 -0.39
C LEU A 49 11.81 6.90 -0.48
N LEU A 50 11.26 8.07 -0.14
CA LEU A 50 9.84 8.38 -0.33
C LEU A 50 9.46 8.41 -1.82
N ALA A 51 10.26 9.12 -2.62
CA ALA A 51 10.01 9.32 -4.04
C ALA A 51 9.97 8.01 -4.83
N LEU A 52 10.80 7.03 -4.45
CA LEU A 52 10.82 5.71 -5.09
C LEU A 52 9.92 4.69 -4.38
N GLY A 53 9.87 4.73 -3.04
CA GLY A 53 9.16 3.75 -2.22
C GLY A 53 7.64 3.85 -2.35
N CYS A 54 7.06 5.05 -2.34
CA CYS A 54 5.61 5.24 -2.50
C CYS A 54 5.09 4.70 -3.84
N PRO A 55 5.64 5.07 -5.01
CA PRO A 55 5.19 4.51 -6.28
C PRO A 55 5.48 3.01 -6.40
N ALA A 56 6.58 2.51 -5.82
CA ALA A 56 6.85 1.07 -5.79
C ALA A 56 5.77 0.29 -5.02
N VAL A 57 5.30 0.82 -3.89
CA VAL A 57 4.19 0.23 -3.11
C VAL A 57 2.90 0.22 -3.93
N LEU A 58 2.58 1.32 -4.63
CA LEU A 58 1.42 1.41 -5.53
C LEU A 58 1.49 0.40 -6.67
N VAL A 59 2.62 0.32 -7.38
CA VAL A 59 2.79 -0.65 -8.46
C VAL A 59 2.67 -2.07 -7.94
N ALA A 60 3.29 -2.36 -6.78
CA ALA A 60 3.22 -3.68 -6.17
C ALA A 60 1.80 -4.04 -5.70
N SER A 61 0.99 -3.08 -5.25
CA SER A 61 -0.40 -3.32 -4.84
C SER A 61 -1.27 -3.64 -6.06
N VAL A 62 -1.17 -2.84 -7.13
CA VAL A 62 -1.88 -3.04 -8.39
C VAL A 62 -1.48 -4.38 -9.02
N TRP A 63 -0.18 -4.69 -9.07
CA TRP A 63 0.30 -5.93 -9.66
C TRP A 63 -0.18 -7.17 -8.89
N ARG A 64 -0.20 -7.10 -7.54
CA ARG A 64 -0.77 -8.16 -6.71
C ARG A 64 -2.27 -8.35 -6.99
N GLY A 65 -3.02 -7.26 -7.12
CA GLY A 65 -4.44 -7.29 -7.50
C GLY A 65 -4.66 -7.95 -8.86
N ALA A 66 -3.92 -7.51 -9.89
CA ALA A 66 -4.01 -8.05 -11.24
C ALA A 66 -3.67 -9.55 -11.30
N ARG A 67 -2.63 -10.00 -10.59
CA ARG A 67 -2.27 -11.43 -10.50
C ARG A 67 -3.35 -12.28 -9.85
N ARG A 68 -4.05 -11.75 -8.83
CA ARG A 68 -5.17 -12.46 -8.19
C ARG A 68 -6.34 -12.60 -9.15
N ALA A 69 -6.69 -11.53 -9.87
CA ALA A 69 -7.75 -11.55 -10.87
C ALA A 69 -7.46 -12.56 -12.01
N LEU A 70 -6.22 -12.59 -12.53
CA LEU A 70 -5.81 -13.55 -13.56
C LEU A 70 -5.90 -15.01 -13.10
N ARG A 71 -5.60 -15.30 -11.83
CA ARG A 71 -5.73 -16.66 -11.29
C ARG A 71 -7.19 -17.08 -11.09
N ALA A 72 -8.09 -16.16 -10.78
CA ALA A 72 -9.51 -16.44 -10.63
C ALA A 72 -10.22 -16.67 -11.98
N ALA A 73 -9.65 -16.14 -13.07
CA ALA A 73 -10.19 -16.31 -14.42
C ALA A 73 -9.74 -17.61 -15.12
N ARG A 74 -8.86 -18.40 -14.50
CA ARG A 74 -8.31 -19.65 -15.04
C ARG A 74 -8.86 -20.84 -14.29
#